data_AF-A0A931CD76-F1
#
_entry.id   AF-A0A931CD76-F1
#
_cell.length_a   1.000
_cell.length_b   1.000
_cell.length_c   1.000
_cell.angle_alpha   90.00
_cell.angle_beta   90.00
_cell.angle_gamma   90.00
#
_symmetry.space_group_name_H-M   'P 1'
#
loop_
_entity.id
_entity.type
_entity.pdbx_description
1 polymer ?
#
loop_
_entity_poly.entity_id
_entity_poly.type
_entity_poly.pdbx_seq_one_letter_code
_entity_poly.pdbx_strand_id
1 'polypeptide(L)'
;MIADNTPAPSPHQPHQPHETVKGALQTPDGHWRVEVVRRGRSDFFRLINGDNVIDGLAITTLQRLLAEAGVDMADLVPADDMGPNQHAGAA
;
A
#
# COMPACT_ATOMS: atom_id res chain seq x y z
N MET A 1 -36.37 -19.88 -16.31
CA MET A 1 -35.92 -18.78 -17.18
C MET A 1 -34.95 -17.95 -16.36
N ILE A 2 -33.77 -17.74 -16.92
CA ILE A 2 -32.55 -17.22 -16.29
C ILE A 2 -32.76 -15.90 -15.55
N ALA A 3 -32.20 -15.81 -14.34
CA ALA A 3 -32.08 -14.57 -13.60
C ALA A 3 -31.12 -13.65 -14.35
N ASP A 4 -31.58 -12.46 -14.70
CA ASP A 4 -30.74 -11.35 -15.12
C ASP A 4 -29.92 -10.91 -13.90
N ASN A 5 -28.80 -11.58 -13.66
CA ASN A 5 -27.76 -11.10 -12.77
C ASN A 5 -26.73 -10.36 -13.63
N THR A 6 -27.15 -9.25 -14.23
CA THR A 6 -26.22 -8.29 -14.78
C THR A 6 -25.58 -7.56 -13.59
N PRO A 7 -24.28 -7.73 -13.27
CA PRO A 7 -23.64 -6.80 -12.36
C PRO A 7 -23.66 -5.43 -13.05
N ALA A 8 -24.49 -4.52 -12.54
CA ALA A 8 -24.42 -3.12 -12.94
C ALA A 8 -22.97 -2.65 -12.77
N PRO A 9 -22.39 -1.90 -13.73
CA PRO A 9 -21.14 -1.21 -13.47
C PRO A 9 -21.40 -0.24 -12.31
N SER A 10 -20.81 -0.52 -11.15
CA SER A 10 -20.96 0.31 -9.96
C SER A 10 -20.72 1.78 -10.33
N PRO A 11 -21.59 2.70 -9.91
CA PRO A 11 -21.52 4.09 -10.31
C PRO A 11 -20.23 4.69 -9.74
N HIS A 12 -19.35 5.14 -10.63
CA HIS A 12 -18.47 6.29 -10.41
C HIS A 12 -17.75 6.29 -9.05
N GLN A 13 -16.71 5.47 -8.87
CA GLN A 13 -15.66 5.87 -7.93
C GLN A 13 -14.99 7.10 -8.56
N PRO A 14 -15.14 8.30 -7.97
CA PRO A 14 -14.69 9.54 -8.59
C PRO A 14 -13.19 9.52 -8.63
N HIS A 15 -12.56 9.27 -9.80
CA HIS A 15 -11.20 9.67 -10.18
C HIS A 15 -10.25 9.84 -8.98
N GLN A 16 -10.17 8.85 -8.08
CA GLN A 16 -9.14 8.87 -7.07
C GLN A 16 -7.89 8.55 -7.87
N PRO A 17 -6.87 9.42 -7.88
CA PRO A 17 -5.63 9.09 -8.58
C PRO A 17 -5.22 7.71 -8.08
N HIS A 18 -5.28 6.71 -8.95
CA HIS A 18 -5.13 5.29 -8.65
C HIS A 18 -3.90 5.08 -7.78
N GLU A 19 -4.08 5.07 -6.46
CA GLU A 19 -2.94 4.93 -5.58
C GLU A 19 -2.47 3.48 -5.69
N THR A 20 -1.31 3.31 -6.31
CA THR A 20 -0.75 1.98 -6.58
C THR A 20 0.35 1.72 -5.57
N VAL A 21 0.14 0.73 -4.70
CA VAL A 21 1.22 0.24 -3.84
C VAL A 21 2.22 -0.48 -4.73
N LYS A 22 3.44 0.05 -4.80
CA LYS A 22 4.54 -0.53 -5.58
C LYS A 22 5.30 -1.62 -4.85
N GLY A 23 5.20 -1.61 -3.52
CA GLY A 23 5.91 -2.52 -2.64
C GLY A 23 5.68 -2.11 -1.21
N ALA A 24 5.88 -3.08 -0.32
CA ALA A 24 5.81 -2.90 1.11
C ALA A 24 7.07 -3.47 1.74
N LEU A 25 7.60 -2.74 2.72
CA LEU A 25 8.68 -3.14 3.59
C LEU A 25 8.13 -3.18 5.02
N GLN A 26 8.71 -3.99 5.89
CA GLN A 26 8.35 -4.00 7.30
C GLN A 26 9.56 -4.31 8.17
N THR A 27 9.48 -3.97 9.45
CA THR A 27 10.45 -4.50 10.42
C THR A 27 10.31 -6.02 10.52
N PRO A 28 11.39 -6.74 10.87
CA PRO A 28 11.35 -8.20 11.04
C PRO A 28 10.32 -8.65 12.09
N ASP A 29 10.09 -7.79 13.09
CA ASP A 29 9.10 -8.00 14.14
C ASP A 29 7.65 -7.71 13.68
N GLY A 30 7.48 -6.96 12.58
CA GLY A 30 6.16 -6.63 12.02
C GLY A 30 5.46 -5.44 12.68
N HIS A 31 6.06 -4.82 13.70
CA HIS A 31 5.54 -3.60 14.33
C HIS A 31 5.42 -2.41 13.38
N TRP A 32 6.32 -2.29 12.40
CA TRP A 32 6.34 -1.19 11.46
C TRP A 32 6.23 -1.73 10.04
N ARG A 33 5.33 -1.17 9.25
CA ARG A 33 5.20 -1.45 7.82
C ARG A 33 5.23 -0.13 7.04
N VAL A 34 6.00 -0.12 5.97
CA VAL A 34 6.18 1.00 5.05
C VAL A 34 5.68 0.57 3.69
N GLU A 35 4.71 1.29 3.13
CA GLU A 35 4.22 1.05 1.78
C GLU A 35 4.65 2.19 0.87
N VAL A 36 5.13 1.85 -0.32
CA VAL A 36 5.46 2.83 -1.35
C VAL A 36 4.24 3.01 -2.23
N VAL A 37 3.55 4.14 -2.08
CA VAL A 37 2.30 4.45 -2.76
C VAL A 37 2.57 5.43 -3.89
N ARG A 38 2.32 5.01 -5.13
CA ARG A 38 2.35 5.91 -6.29
C ARG A 38 0.98 6.56 -6.45
N ARG A 39 0.92 7.88 -6.30
CA ARG A 39 -0.29 8.69 -6.57
C ARG A 39 -0.03 9.58 -7.79
N GLY A 40 -0.58 9.20 -8.93
CA GLY A 40 -0.31 9.86 -10.21
C GLY A 40 1.14 9.67 -10.66
N ARG A 41 1.91 10.77 -10.72
CA ARG A 41 3.35 10.74 -11.09
C ARG A 41 4.30 10.80 -9.90
N SER A 42 3.77 11.01 -8.70
CA SER A 42 4.57 11.16 -7.48
C SER A 42 4.51 9.90 -6.65
N ASP A 43 5.66 9.55 -6.07
CA ASP A 43 5.80 8.43 -5.15
C ASP A 43 5.78 8.98 -3.72
N PHE A 44 4.89 8.44 -2.90
CA PHE A 44 4.69 8.76 -1.50
C PHE A 44 4.92 7.51 -0.66
N PHE A 45 5.14 7.70 0.63
CA PHE A 45 5.31 6.62 1.58
C PHE A 45 4.15 6.64 2.57
N ARG A 46 3.68 5.45 2.92
CA ARG A 46 2.71 5.23 3.97
C ARG A 46 3.38 4.44 5.08
N LEU A 47 3.34 4.96 6.30
CA LEU A 47 3.87 4.31 7.49
C LEU A 47 2.71 3.75 8.31
N ILE A 48 2.78 2.48 8.65
CA ILE A 48 1.77 1.74 9.40
C ILE A 48 2.44 1.19 10.66
N ASN A 49 1.85 1.45 11.81
CA ASN A 49 2.25 0.88 13.10
C ASN A 49 0.99 0.53 13.89
N GLY A 50 0.65 -0.75 13.94
CA GLY A 50 -0.60 -1.23 14.51
C GLY A 50 -1.80 -0.52 13.86
N ASP A 51 -2.56 0.23 14.66
CA ASP A 51 -3.71 1.02 14.21
C ASP A 51 -3.35 2.42 13.67
N ASN A 52 -2.08 2.84 13.78
CA ASN A 52 -1.64 4.15 13.32
C ASN A 52 -1.18 4.07 11.86
N VAL A 53 -1.84 4.83 10.99
CA VAL A 53 -1.52 4.92 9.57
C VAL A 53 -1.25 6.37 9.22
N ILE A 54 -0.05 6.62 8.70
CA ILE A 54 0.38 7.94 8.23
C ILE A 54 0.64 7.85 6.73
N ASP A 55 -0.27 8.40 5.93
CA ASP A 55 -0.18 8.45 4.46
C ASP A 55 0.50 9.73 3.96
N GLY A 56 1.01 9.70 2.72
CA GLY A 56 1.48 10.90 2.03
C GLY A 56 2.84 11.42 2.49
N LEU A 57 3.65 10.57 3.11
CA LEU A 57 4.98 10.94 3.59
C LEU A 57 5.97 11.05 2.44
N ALA A 58 6.84 12.07 2.49
CA ALA A 58 8.05 12.10 1.68
C ALA A 58 9.11 11.16 2.29
N ILE A 59 10.06 10.69 1.47
CA ILE A 59 11.12 9.77 1.93
C ILE A 59 11.88 10.32 3.14
N THR A 60 12.22 11.61 3.14
CA THR A 60 12.97 12.27 4.22
C THR A 60 12.19 12.28 5.53
N THR A 61 10.87 12.54 5.47
CA THR A 61 9.99 12.48 6.64
C THR A 61 9.85 11.06 7.17
N LEU A 62 9.73 10.08 6.26
CA LEU A 62 9.69 8.66 6.63
C LEU A 62 10.97 8.24 7.39
N GLN A 63 12.17 8.55 6.86
CA GLN A 63 13.42 8.13 7.55
C GLN A 63 13.54 8.77 8.92
N ARG A 64 13.11 10.02 9.06
CA ARG A 64 13.09 10.70 10.35
C ARG A 64 12.14 10.00 11.33
N LEU A 65 10.90 9.71 10.93
CA LEU A 65 9.92 9.03 11.79
C LEU A 65 10.39 7.64 12.22
N LEU A 66 10.99 6.88 11.31
CA LEU A 66 11.58 5.58 11.61
C LEU A 66 12.76 5.72 12.59
N ALA A 67 13.67 6.67 12.35
CA ALA A 67 14.80 6.92 13.25
C ALA A 67 14.37 7.39 14.64
N GLU A 68 13.32 8.23 14.73
CA GLU A 68 12.71 8.63 16.01
C GLU A 68 12.09 7.44 16.75
N ALA A 69 11.67 6.40 16.02
CA ALA A 69 11.21 5.12 16.57
C ALA A 69 12.33 4.10 16.82
N GLY A 70 13.60 4.44 16.54
CA GLY A 70 14.73 3.54 16.67
C GLY A 70 14.81 2.45 15.59
N VAL A 71 14.11 2.64 14.46
CA VAL A 71 14.11 1.72 13.31
C VAL A 71 14.98 2.29 12.19
N ASP A 72 15.96 1.52 11.75
CA ASP A 72 16.77 1.84 10.58
C ASP A 72 16.13 1.28 9.30
N MET A 73 16.20 2.03 8.20
CA MET A 73 15.70 1.55 6.90
C MET A 73 16.40 0.27 6.42
N ALA A 74 17.65 0.07 6.83
CA ALA A 74 18.43 -1.11 6.49
C ALA A 74 17.95 -2.38 7.21
N ASP A 75 17.19 -2.24 8.30
CA ASP A 75 16.60 -3.34 9.05
C ASP A 75 15.26 -3.80 8.43
N LEU A 76 14.66 -2.96 7.58
CA LEU A 76 13.40 -3.28 6.93
C LEU A 76 13.58 -4.42 5.93
N VAL A 77 12.76 -5.45 6.09
CA VAL A 77 12.63 -6.58 5.17
C VAL A 77 11.46 -6.36 4.22
N PRO A 78 11.43 -6.98 3.04
CA PRO A 78 10.22 -7.05 2.23
C PRO A 78 9.07 -7.54 3.10
N ALA A 79 7.99 -6.77 3.17
CA ALA A 79 6.74 -7.34 3.65
C ALA A 79 6.39 -8.43 2.65
N ASP A 80 6.15 -9.65 3.12
CA ASP A 80 5.72 -10.76 2.28
C ASP A 80 4.32 -10.41 1.77
N ASP A 81 4.29 -9.61 0.71
CA ASP A 81 3.13 -9.39 -0.12
C ASP A 81 3.04 -10.64 -1.00
N MET A 82 2.61 -11.76 -0.41
CA MET A 82 2.21 -12.92 -1.17
C MET A 82 0.90 -12.59 -1.89
N GLY A 83 0.99 -11.71 -2.89
CA GLY A 83 -0.10 -11.36 -3.77
C GLY A 83 0.10 -11.98 -5.16
N PRO A 84 -0.43 -13.19 -5.44
CA PRO A 84 -0.81 -13.55 -6.79
C PRO A 84 -2.28 -13.18 -7.02
N ASN A 85 -2.65 -11.89 -6.99
CA ASN A 85 -3.97 -11.46 -7.47
C ASN A 85 -3.92 -10.75 -8.84
N GLN A 86 -2.87 -11.01 -9.63
CA GLN A 86 -2.83 -10.72 -11.07
C GLN A 86 -3.35 -11.88 -11.94
N HIS A 87 -4.07 -12.85 -11.38
CA HIS A 87 -4.73 -13.94 -12.10
C HIS A 87 -6.27 -13.83 -12.04
N ALA A 88 -6.81 -12.76 -12.62
CA ALA A 88 -8.12 -12.84 -13.28
C ALA A 88 -7.79 -12.98 -14.78
N GLY A 89 -7.46 -14.17 -15.28
CA GLY A 89 -8.42 -15.26 -15.36
C GLY A 89 -9.29 -15.03 -16.59
N ALA A 90 -8.68 -15.09 -17.77
CA ALA A 90 -9.37 -15.24 -19.03
C ALA A 90 -10.10 -16.59 -19.04
N ALA A 91 -11.39 -16.59 -19.39
CA ALA A 91 -12.09 -17.70 -20.02
C ALA A 91 -13.42 -17.19 -20.59
#